data_AF-A0A158KMP7-F1
#
_entry.id   AF-A0A158KMP7-F1
#
_cell.length_a   1.000
_cell.length_b   1.000
_cell.length_c   1.000
_cell.angle_alpha   90.00
_cell.angle_beta   90.00
_cell.angle_gamma   90.00
#
_symmetry.space_group_name_H-M   'P 1'
#
loop_
_entity.id
_entity.type
_entity.pdbx_description
1 polymer ?
#
loop_
_entity_poly.entity_id
_entity_poly.type
_entity_poly.pdbx_seq_one_letter_code
_entity_poly.pdbx_strand_id
1 'polypeptide(L)'
;MHQPQVSVSFADNWAMEQDEDLPLGRMHPLRGEAFALALSIELIRRARGRKNPRDFALDSKEWEQASVDFARDIRWALGIEDEAGDADA
;
A
#
# COMPACT_ATOMS: atom_id res chain seq x y z
N MET A 1 3.85 -28.99 35.73
CA MET A 1 3.11 -28.27 34.66
C MET A 1 3.66 -26.85 34.62
N HIS A 2 4.47 -26.51 33.61
CA HIS A 2 4.90 -25.14 33.34
C HIS A 2 4.51 -24.83 31.89
N GLN A 3 3.57 -23.91 31.71
CA GLN A 3 3.24 -23.35 30.41
C GLN A 3 4.39 -22.44 29.97
N PRO A 4 4.92 -22.54 28.74
CA PRO A 4 5.92 -21.60 28.26
C PRO A 4 5.22 -20.29 27.91
N GLN A 5 5.50 -19.27 28.72
CA GLN A 5 5.17 -17.89 28.45
C GLN A 5 6.00 -17.45 27.25
N VAL A 6 5.47 -17.55 26.03
CA VAL A 6 6.04 -16.83 24.88
C VAL A 6 5.70 -15.38 25.14
N SER A 7 6.68 -14.65 25.69
CA SER A 7 6.51 -13.29 26.16
C SER A 7 6.07 -12.39 25.00
N VAL A 8 5.05 -11.59 25.28
CA VAL A 8 4.50 -10.49 24.46
C VAL A 8 5.61 -9.65 23.80
N SER A 9 6.82 -9.60 24.39
CA SER A 9 7.99 -8.90 23.89
C SER A 9 8.55 -9.37 22.53
N PHE A 10 8.43 -10.65 22.14
CA PHE A 10 9.06 -11.12 20.89
C PHE A 10 8.24 -10.75 19.65
N ALA A 11 6.91 -10.86 19.73
CA ALA A 11 6.01 -10.45 18.66
C ALA A 11 5.98 -8.93 18.46
N ASP A 12 6.02 -8.16 19.56
CA ASP A 12 6.07 -6.70 19.50
C ASP A 12 7.42 -6.19 18.96
N ASN A 13 8.54 -6.84 19.30
CA ASN A 13 9.86 -6.47 18.79
C ASN A 13 10.00 -6.76 17.27
N TRP A 14 9.49 -7.91 16.81
CA TRP A 14 9.48 -8.26 15.38
C TRP A 14 8.60 -7.32 14.54
N ALA A 15 7.44 -6.91 15.07
CA ALA A 15 6.52 -6.00 14.39
C ALA A 15 7.01 -4.54 14.33
N MET A 16 7.98 -4.16 15.18
CA MET A 16 8.65 -2.85 15.12
C MET A 16 9.82 -2.84 14.15
N GLU A 17 10.65 -3.90 14.12
CA GLU A 17 11.77 -4.01 13.17
C GLU A 17 11.31 -4.01 11.71
N GLN A 18 10.19 -4.69 11.38
CA GLN A 18 9.65 -4.71 10.01
C GLN A 18 9.04 -3.38 9.55
N ASP A 19 8.80 -2.46 10.48
CA ASP A 19 8.15 -1.19 10.20
C ASP A 19 9.16 -0.10 9.83
N GLU A 20 10.42 -0.22 10.25
CA GLU A 20 11.51 0.68 9.87
C GLU A 20 11.90 0.52 8.38
N ASP A 21 11.79 -0.70 7.84
CA ASP A 21 12.13 -1.00 6.44
C ASP A 21 11.03 -0.61 5.44
N LEU A 22 9.85 -0.20 5.91
CA LEU A 22 8.77 0.27 5.05
C LEU A 22 9.01 1.73 4.66
N PRO A 23 8.93 2.11 3.36
CA PRO A 23 9.14 3.48 2.90
C PRO A 23 8.26 4.54 3.61
N LEU A 24 7.13 4.12 4.19
CA LEU A 24 6.20 4.92 4.98
C LEU A 24 5.77 4.18 6.26
N GLY A 25 6.75 3.64 7.00
CA GLY A 25 6.55 2.96 8.29
C GLY A 25 5.81 3.80 9.34
N ARG A 26 5.35 3.20 10.46
CA ARG A 26 4.44 3.86 11.44
C ARG A 26 4.89 5.25 11.90
N MET A 27 6.19 5.49 12.02
CA MET A 27 6.73 6.77 12.51
C MET A 27 7.06 7.78 11.41
N HIS A 28 6.86 7.43 10.12
CA HIS A 28 7.18 8.33 9.03
C HIS A 28 6.26 9.57 9.05
N PRO A 29 6.80 10.80 8.97
CA PRO A 29 6.00 12.03 9.09
C PRO A 29 4.90 12.14 8.03
N LEU A 30 5.16 11.64 6.81
CA LEU A 30 4.19 11.64 5.71
C LEU A 30 3.22 10.45 5.74
N ARG A 31 3.28 9.55 6.72
CA ARG A 31 2.41 8.36 6.76
C ARG A 31 0.94 8.76 6.73
N GLY A 32 0.55 9.73 7.56
CA GLY A 32 -0.83 10.21 7.61
C GLY A 32 -1.32 10.74 6.26
N GLU A 33 -0.48 11.52 5.58
CA GLU A 33 -0.77 12.10 4.26
C GLU A 33 -0.90 11.00 3.19
N ALA A 34 -0.01 10.01 3.20
CA ALA A 34 -0.06 8.88 2.27
C ALA A 34 -1.34 8.06 2.44
N PHE A 35 -1.75 7.78 3.69
CA PHE A 35 -3.03 7.10 3.97
C PHE A 35 -4.23 7.94 3.53
N ALA A 36 -4.22 9.25 3.79
CA ALA A 36 -5.28 10.14 3.35
C ALA A 36 -5.43 10.17 1.83
N LEU A 37 -4.30 10.22 1.10
CA LEU A 37 -4.28 10.14 -0.36
C LEU A 37 -4.84 8.80 -0.86
N ALA A 38 -4.36 7.68 -0.31
CA ALA A 38 -4.84 6.34 -0.68
C ALA A 38 -6.36 6.20 -0.48
N LEU A 39 -6.88 6.62 0.69
CA LEU A 39 -8.32 6.58 0.98
C LEU A 39 -9.13 7.47 0.03
N SER A 40 -8.60 8.64 -0.32
CA SER A 40 -9.24 9.55 -1.28
C SER A 40 -9.37 8.92 -2.67
N ILE A 41 -8.29 8.29 -3.15
CA ILE A 41 -8.28 7.57 -4.44
C ILE A 41 -9.27 6.40 -4.41
N GLU A 42 -9.29 5.61 -3.33
CA GLU A 42 -10.22 4.48 -3.21
C GLU A 42 -11.69 4.92 -3.27
N LEU A 43 -12.00 6.05 -2.63
CA LEU A 43 -13.34 6.64 -2.66
C LEU A 43 -13.72 7.09 -4.07
N ILE A 44 -12.81 7.77 -4.77
CA ILE A 44 -13.02 8.20 -6.17
C ILE A 44 -13.22 6.99 -7.08
N ARG A 45 -12.42 5.93 -6.93
CA ARG A 45 -12.58 4.69 -7.69
C ARG A 45 -13.98 4.10 -7.49
N ARG A 46 -14.44 3.99 -6.24
CA ARG A 46 -15.79 3.51 -5.93
C ARG A 46 -16.88 4.38 -6.55
N ALA A 47 -16.73 5.71 -6.47
CA ALA A 47 -17.66 6.65 -7.09
C ALA A 47 -17.74 6.50 -8.61
N ARG A 48 -16.64 6.07 -9.26
CA ARG A 48 -16.57 5.74 -10.69
C ARG A 48 -16.98 4.29 -11.02
N GLY A 49 -17.46 3.52 -10.05
CA GLY A 49 -17.81 2.11 -10.23
C GLY A 49 -16.61 1.17 -10.37
N ARG A 50 -15.38 1.63 -10.11
CA ARG A 50 -14.16 0.82 -10.14
C ARG A 50 -13.95 0.13 -8.79
N LYS A 51 -13.50 -1.13 -8.83
CA LYS A 51 -13.10 -1.90 -7.65
C LYS A 51 -11.69 -1.50 -7.19
N ASN A 52 -11.43 -1.69 -5.91
CA ASN A 52 -10.11 -1.49 -5.28
C ASN A 52 -9.42 -2.83 -5.07
N PRO A 53 -8.09 -2.85 -4.89
CA PRO A 53 -7.35 -4.10 -4.62
C PRO A 53 -7.97 -4.94 -3.49
N ARG A 54 -8.39 -4.30 -2.40
CA ARG A 54 -9.02 -4.97 -1.24
C ARG A 54 -10.35 -5.68 -1.53
N ASP A 55 -10.96 -5.43 -2.68
CA ASP A 55 -12.23 -6.04 -3.07
C ASP A 55 -12.00 -7.42 -3.74
N PHE A 56 -10.75 -7.83 -3.93
CA PHE A 56 -10.33 -9.08 -4.54
C PHE A 56 -9.54 -9.94 -3.54
N ALA A 57 -9.47 -11.24 -3.80
CA ALA A 57 -8.63 -12.15 -3.02
C ALA A 57 -7.15 -11.82 -3.25
N LEU A 58 -6.35 -11.80 -2.18
CA LEU A 58 -4.90 -11.60 -2.29
C LEU A 58 -4.29 -12.62 -3.26
N ASP A 59 -3.30 -12.17 -4.02
CA ASP A 59 -2.58 -12.94 -5.06
C ASP A 59 -3.43 -13.43 -6.24
N SER A 60 -4.70 -13.03 -6.34
CA SER A 60 -5.49 -13.27 -7.55
C SER A 60 -5.03 -12.35 -8.70
N LYS A 61 -5.28 -12.76 -9.95
CA LYS A 61 -4.98 -11.93 -11.12
C LYS A 61 -5.73 -10.60 -11.09
N GLU A 62 -6.96 -10.61 -10.58
CA GLU A 62 -7.79 -9.42 -10.42
C GLU A 62 -7.20 -8.48 -9.34
N TRP A 63 -6.69 -9.03 -8.24
CA TRP A 63 -5.99 -8.25 -7.21
C TRP A 63 -4.72 -7.60 -7.76
N GLU A 64 -3.90 -8.35 -8.51
CA GLU A 64 -2.68 -7.84 -9.14
C GLU A 64 -3.01 -6.69 -10.11
N GLN A 65 -3.97 -6.91 -11.02
CA GLN A 65 -4.39 -5.89 -11.98
C GLN A 65 -4.97 -4.66 -11.26
N ALA A 66 -5.80 -4.85 -10.24
CA ALA A 66 -6.35 -3.75 -9.47
C ALA A 66 -5.27 -2.97 -8.73
N SER A 67 -4.21 -3.64 -8.27
CA SER A 67 -3.06 -3.03 -7.58
C SER A 67 -2.24 -2.16 -8.54
N VAL A 68 -1.97 -2.66 -9.75
CA VAL A 68 -1.28 -1.88 -10.79
C VAL A 68 -2.11 -0.65 -11.18
N ASP A 69 -3.42 -0.83 -11.40
CA ASP A 69 -4.33 0.28 -11.70
C ASP A 69 -4.40 1.32 -10.58
N PHE A 70 -4.36 0.86 -9.32
CA PHE A 70 -4.35 1.74 -8.15
C PHE A 70 -3.05 2.53 -8.05
N ALA A 71 -1.90 1.89 -8.31
CA ALA A 71 -0.61 2.55 -8.35
C ALA A 71 -0.55 3.63 -9.44
N ARG A 72 -1.17 3.39 -10.61
CA ARG A 72 -1.32 4.41 -11.67
C ARG A 72 -2.17 5.59 -11.21
N ASP A 73 -3.26 5.34 -10.49
CA ASP A 73 -4.08 6.44 -9.95
C ASP A 73 -3.28 7.28 -8.93
N ILE A 74 -2.43 6.65 -8.10
CA ILE A 74 -1.51 7.37 -7.19
C ILE A 74 -0.50 8.20 -7.98
N ARG A 75 0.15 7.61 -8.98
CA ARG A 75 1.11 8.30 -9.85
C ARG A 75 0.48 9.55 -10.47
N TRP A 76 -0.72 9.39 -11.03
CA TRP A 76 -1.51 10.49 -11.60
C TRP A 76 -1.82 11.57 -10.56
N ALA A 77 -2.26 11.20 -9.36
CA ALA A 77 -2.57 12.15 -8.30
C ALA A 77 -1.35 12.94 -7.80
N LEU A 78 -0.16 12.33 -7.87
CA LEU A 78 1.11 12.97 -7.55
C LEU A 78 1.70 13.79 -8.72
N GLY A 79 1.06 13.78 -9.90
CA GLY A 79 1.56 14.47 -11.09
C GLY A 79 2.87 13.90 -11.61
N ILE A 80 3.20 12.65 -11.30
CA ILE A 80 4.42 11.99 -11.79
C ILE A 80 4.15 11.58 -13.25
N GLU A 81 4.76 12.28 -14.19
CA GLU A 81 4.64 11.98 -15.62
C GLU A 81 5.11 10.56 -15.90
N ASP A 82 4.40 9.83 -16.76
CA ASP A 82 4.96 8.64 -17.39
C ASP A 82 6.12 9.14 -18.26
N GLU A 83 7.36 8.84 -17.88
CA GLU A 83 8.47 8.97 -18.83
C GLU A 83 8.17 8.01 -19.98
N ALA A 84 7.48 8.53 -21.00
CA ALA A 84 7.40 7.92 -22.30
C ALA A 84 8.84 7.87 -22.78
N GLY A 85 9.47 6.70 -22.63
CA GLY A 85 10.80 6.49 -23.18
C GLY A 85 10.79 6.96 -24.62
N ASP A 86 11.71 7.86 -24.95
CA ASP A 86 12.11 8.16 -26.31
C ASP A 86 12.52 6.84 -26.97
N ALA A 87 11.55 6.15 -27.53
CA ALA A 87 11.74 5.05 -28.45
C ALA A 87 11.87 5.64 -29.85
N ASP A 88 12.88 6.48 -30.05
CA ASP A 88 13.38 6.85 -31.37
C ASP A 88 14.89 7.13 -31.29
N ALA A 89 15.69 6.06 -31.45
CA ALA A 89 17.07 6.07 -31.93
C ALA A 89 17.49 4.67 -32.40
#